data_AF-A0A966V8U8-F1
#
_entry.id   AF-A0A966V8U8-F1
#
_cell.length_a   1.000
_cell.length_b   1.000
_cell.length_c   1.000
_cell.angle_alpha   90.00
_cell.angle_beta   90.00
_cell.angle_gamma   90.00
#
_symmetry.space_group_name_H-M   'P 1'
#
loop_
_entity.id
_entity.type
_entity.pdbx_description
1 polymer ?
#
loop_
_entity_poly.entity_id
_entity_poly.type
_entity_poly.pdbx_seq_one_letter_code
_entity_poly.pdbx_strand_id
1 'polypeptide(L)'
;MRNFRLSVDLSDLYLELKRFVLREYSLPFSLIFIEAEDPDDACNTILIKLIKLLMDQDPSINTRILCRKIKRHMRIDKIAQL
;
A
#
# COMPACT_ATOMS: atom_id res chain seq x y z
N MET A 1 -17.06 -4.01 -11.66
CA MET A 1 -15.77 -4.16 -10.95
C MET A 1 -15.02 -5.32 -11.57
N ARG A 2 -13.69 -5.24 -11.62
CA ARG A 2 -12.79 -6.24 -12.20
C ARG A 2 -11.74 -6.61 -11.16
N ASN A 3 -11.22 -7.83 -11.24
CA ASN A 3 -10.14 -8.27 -10.37
C ASN A 3 -8.79 -7.88 -10.98
N PHE A 4 -7.94 -7.26 -10.17
CA PHE A 4 -6.58 -6.90 -10.54
C PHE A 4 -5.58 -7.57 -9.60
N ARG A 5 -4.44 -7.94 -10.16
CA ARG A 5 -3.26 -8.41 -9.46
C ARG A 5 -2.16 -7.36 -9.54
N LEU A 6 -1.74 -6.83 -8.40
CA LEU A 6 -0.73 -5.79 -8.28
C LEU A 6 0.52 -6.35 -7.61
N SER A 7 1.69 -6.08 -8.21
CA SER A 7 2.99 -6.27 -7.58
C SER A 7 3.39 -4.95 -6.94
N VAL A 8 3.40 -4.93 -5.61
CA VAL A 8 3.63 -3.75 -4.79
C VAL A 8 5.01 -3.82 -4.16
N ASP A 9 5.74 -2.72 -4.25
CA ASP A 9 7.05 -2.56 -3.65
C ASP A 9 7.06 -1.42 -2.61
N LEU A 10 7.45 -1.79 -1.40
CA LEU A 10 7.60 -0.98 -0.20
C LEU A 10 9.02 -1.07 0.39
N SER A 11 10.01 -1.56 -0.38
CA SER A 11 11.39 -1.79 0.09
C SER A 11 12.00 -0.56 0.75
N ASP A 12 11.77 0.63 0.16
CA ASP A 12 12.32 1.90 0.62
C ASP A 12 11.73 2.35 1.97
N LEU A 13 10.60 1.77 2.36
CA LEU A 13 9.83 2.13 3.56
C LEU A 13 9.79 1.00 4.59
N TYR A 14 10.30 -0.18 4.24
CA TYR A 14 10.12 -1.42 5.01
C TYR A 14 10.54 -1.30 6.48
N LEU A 15 11.69 -0.65 6.75
CA LEU A 15 12.18 -0.48 8.12
C LEU A 15 11.24 0.39 8.97
N GLU A 16 10.68 1.47 8.39
CA GLU A 16 9.72 2.34 9.08
C GLU A 16 8.36 1.65 9.29
N LEU A 17 8.00 0.76 8.37
CA LEU A 17 6.74 0.01 8.37
C LEU A 17 6.74 -1.18 9.33
N LYS A 18 7.91 -1.74 9.68
CA LYS A 18 8.05 -2.95 10.51
C LYS A 18 7.38 -2.88 11.89
N ARG A 19 7.19 -1.67 12.42
CA ARG A 19 6.52 -1.45 13.72
C ARG A 19 5.00 -1.60 13.67
N PHE A 20 4.40 -1.70 12.48
CA PHE A 20 2.96 -1.78 12.28
C PHE A 20 2.51 -3.19 11.93
N VAL A 21 1.27 -3.52 12.29
CA VAL A 21 0.63 -4.77 11.88
C VAL A 21 -0.01 -4.57 10.51
N LEU A 22 0.73 -4.94 9.46
CA LEU A 22 0.36 -4.60 8.08
C LEU A 22 -0.25 -5.74 7.24
N ARG A 23 -0.45 -6.94 7.82
CA ARG A 23 -1.07 -8.09 7.13
C ARG A 23 -0.43 -8.37 5.75
N GLU A 24 -1.17 -8.11 4.66
CA GLU A 24 -0.76 -8.32 3.27
C GLU A 24 0.37 -7.37 2.81
N TYR A 25 0.66 -6.30 3.55
CA TYR A 25 1.78 -5.37 3.29
C TYR A 25 2.98 -5.61 4.23
N SER A 26 3.04 -6.76 4.89
CA SER A 26 4.11 -7.06 5.88
C SER A 26 5.47 -7.36 5.24
N LEU A 27 5.51 -7.59 3.93
CA LEU A 27 6.73 -7.88 3.19
C LEU A 27 7.16 -6.66 2.36
N PRO A 28 8.47 -6.46 2.14
CA PRO A 28 8.97 -5.39 1.27
C PRO A 28 8.37 -5.45 -0.13
N PHE A 29 8.16 -6.67 -0.64
CA PHE A 29 7.51 -6.94 -1.91
C PHE A 29 6.27 -7.77 -1.64
N SER A 30 5.12 -7.32 -2.13
CA SER A 30 3.84 -7.95 -1.85
C SER A 30 3.02 -8.08 -3.13
N LEU A 31 2.31 -9.20 -3.27
CA LEU A 31 1.40 -9.43 -4.38
C LEU A 31 -0.03 -9.34 -3.86
N ILE A 32 -0.77 -8.34 -4.36
CA ILE A 32 -2.08 -7.95 -3.83
C ILE A 32 -3.15 -8.17 -4.88
N PHE A 33 -4.27 -8.75 -4.46
CA PHE A 33 -5.45 -8.93 -5.29
C PHE A 33 -6.52 -7.95 -4.85
N ILE A 34 -7.09 -7.21 -5.79
CA ILE A 34 -8.08 -6.18 -5.48
C ILE A 34 -9.15 -6.08 -6.56
N GLU A 35 -10.39 -5.88 -6.12
CA GLU A 35 -11.48 -5.46 -7.01
C GLU A 35 -11.45 -3.94 -7.17
N ALA A 36 -11.44 -3.49 -8.41
CA ALA A 36 -11.44 -2.08 -8.77
C ALA A 36 -12.20 -1.84 -10.08
N GLU A 37 -12.51 -0.59 -10.39
CA GLU A 37 -13.15 -0.22 -11.67
C GLU A 37 -12.15 -0.31 -12.83
N ASP A 38 -10.95 0.21 -12.61
CA ASP A 38 -9.87 0.30 -13.59
C ASP A 38 -8.48 0.20 -12.89
N PRO A 39 -7.36 0.17 -13.65
CA PRO A 39 -6.02 0.08 -13.08
C PRO A 39 -5.64 1.23 -12.13
N ASP A 40 -6.11 2.44 -12.40
CA ASP A 40 -5.77 3.63 -11.59
C ASP A 40 -6.52 3.58 -10.26
N ASP A 41 -7.80 3.20 -10.28
CA ASP A 41 -8.62 2.94 -9.10
C ASP A 41 -8.01 1.81 -8.24
N ALA A 42 -7.48 0.76 -8.86
CA ALA A 42 -6.79 -0.31 -8.15
C ALA A 42 -5.56 0.21 -7.39
N CYS A 43 -4.73 1.03 -8.04
CA CYS A 43 -3.55 1.63 -7.42
C CYS A 43 -3.93 2.57 -6.28
N ASN A 44 -4.90 3.45 -6.50
CA ASN A 44 -5.38 4.40 -5.51
C ASN A 44 -6.00 3.69 -4.29
N THR A 45 -6.79 2.63 -4.52
CA THR A 45 -7.44 1.89 -3.43
C THR A 45 -6.40 1.21 -2.53
N ILE A 46 -5.34 0.62 -3.09
CA ILE A 46 -4.26 0.04 -2.27
C ILE A 46 -3.57 1.11 -1.44
N LEU A 47 -3.23 2.25 -2.05
CA LEU A 47 -2.59 3.37 -1.34
C LEU A 47 -3.45 3.86 -0.17
N ILE A 48 -4.75 4.05 -0.39
CA ILE A 48 -5.69 4.50 0.64
C ILE A 48 -5.82 3.46 1.75
N LYS A 49 -5.93 2.16 1.41
CA LYS A 49 -6.00 1.06 2.38
C LYS A 49 -4.78 1.04 3.29
N LEU A 50 -3.58 1.14 2.73
CA LEU A 50 -2.34 1.16 3.50
C LEU A 50 -2.27 2.39 4.43
N ILE A 51 -2.58 3.58 3.93
CA ILE A 51 -2.60 4.80 4.75
C ILE A 51 -3.60 4.68 5.90
N LYS A 52 -4.81 4.19 5.61
CA LYS A 52 -5.83 3.99 6.63
C LYS A 52 -5.36 3.01 7.70
N LEU A 53 -4.78 1.88 7.30
CA LEU A 53 -4.27 0.86 8.22
C LEU A 53 -3.19 1.41 9.18
N LEU A 54 -2.35 2.33 8.71
CA LEU A 54 -1.34 2.99 9.54
C LEU A 54 -1.97 4.01 10.49
N MET A 55 -2.86 4.86 9.99
CA MET A 55 -3.51 5.91 10.78
C MET A 55 -4.47 5.35 11.84
N ASP A 56 -5.10 4.20 11.58
CA ASP A 56 -5.96 3.49 12.53
C ASP A 56 -5.14 2.89 13.70
N GLN A 57 -3.86 2.59 13.48
CA GLN A 57 -2.94 2.08 14.52
C GLN A 57 -2.24 3.21 15.28
N ASP A 58 -1.80 4.26 14.59
CA ASP A 58 -1.12 5.41 15.19
C ASP A 58 -1.48 6.73 14.47
N PRO A 59 -2.31 7.60 15.07
CA PRO A 59 -2.69 8.88 14.47
C PRO A 59 -1.65 10.00 14.65
N SER A 60 -0.45 9.70 15.15
CA SER A 60 0.61 10.68 15.43
C SER A 60 1.09 11.46 14.20
N ILE A 61 1.72 12.61 14.45
CA ILE A 61 2.37 13.42 13.40
C ILE A 61 3.44 12.60 12.66
N ASN A 62 4.19 11.76 13.37
CA ASN A 62 5.22 10.92 12.75
C ASN A 62 4.62 9.94 11.74
N THR A 63 3.47 9.34 12.06
CA THR A 63 2.78 8.43 11.13
C THR A 63 2.15 9.20 9.96
N ARG A 64 1.67 10.43 10.17
CA ARG A 64 1.27 11.31 9.05
C ARG A 64 2.43 11.63 8.10
N ILE A 65 3.64 11.84 8.63
CA ILE A 65 4.86 12.04 7.82
C ILE A 65 5.18 10.76 7.04
N LEU A 66 5.11 9.59 7.67
CA LEU A 66 5.27 8.30 7.00
C LEU A 66 4.24 8.10 5.88
N CYS A 67 2.97 8.42 6.11
CA CYS A 67 1.93 8.39 5.07
C CYS A 67 2.27 9.30 3.87
N ARG A 68 2.91 10.45 4.08
CA ARG A 68 3.40 11.30 2.98
C ARG A 68 4.56 10.65 2.23
N LYS A 69 5.45 9.94 2.92
CA LYS A 69 6.52 9.16 2.28
C LYS A 69 5.94 8.03 1.43
N ILE A 70 4.95 7.29 1.95
CA ILE A 70 4.27 6.21 1.21
C ILE A 70 3.70 6.72 -0.11
N LYS A 71 2.99 7.86 -0.11
CA LYS A 71 2.46 8.45 -1.34
C LYS A 71 3.51 8.76 -2.42
N ARG A 72 4.79 8.87 -2.05
CA ARG A 72 5.90 9.23 -2.95
C ARG A 72 6.80 8.05 -3.30
N HIS A 73 6.94 7.09 -2.38
CA HIS A 73 7.94 6.02 -2.48
C HIS A 73 7.33 4.62 -2.66
N MET A 74 6.03 4.43 -2.38
CA MET A 74 5.37 3.19 -2.73
C MET A 74 5.32 3.05 -4.25
N ARG A 75 5.69 1.87 -4.75
CA ARG A 75 5.67 1.56 -6.19
C ARG A 75 4.72 0.42 -6.49
N ILE A 76 4.10 0.50 -7.66
CA ILE A 76 3.39 -0.62 -8.29
C ILE A 76 4.21 -1.02 -9.50
N ASP A 77 4.97 -2.11 -9.37
CA ASP A 77 5.88 -2.56 -10.44
C ASP A 77 5.12 -3.21 -11.60
N LYS A 78 3.96 -3.81 -11.31
CA LYS A 78 3.11 -4.48 -12.29
C LYS A 78 1.66 -4.48 -11.87
N ILE A 79 0.78 -4.24 -12.83
CA ILE A 79 -0.67 -4.45 -12.71
C ILE A 79 -1.16 -5.35 -13.84
N ALA A 80 -2.00 -6.33 -13.51
CA ALA A 80 -2.64 -7.20 -14.49
C ALA A 80 -4.11 -7.40 -14.12
N GLN A 81 -5.00 -7.27 -15.10
CA GLN A 81 -6.40 -7.70 -14.95
C GLN A 81 -6.47 -9.22 -15.00
N LEU A 82 -7.27 -9.82 -14.11
CA LEU A 82 -7.55 -11.25 -14.05
C LEU A 82 -8.79 -11.62 -14.87
#